data_AF-A0A9C8I932-F1
#
_entry.id   AF-A0A9C8I932-F1
#
_cell.length_a   1.000
_cell.length_b   1.000
_cell.length_c   1.000
_cell.angle_alpha   90.00
_cell.angle_beta   90.00
_cell.angle_gamma   90.00
#
_symmetry.space_group_name_H-M   'P 1'
#
loop_
_entity.id
_entity.type
_entity.pdbx_description
1 polymer ?
#
loop_
_entity_poly.entity_id
_entity_poly.type
_entity_poly.pdbx_seq_one_letter_code
_entity_poly.pdbx_strand_id
1 'polypeptide(L)'
;MIGRLFIALTTLALIVGAIGCGGGGNALSPDLSDSKANTAEFSQDIGTRNLWGMWDVTIDTRVDTAEIVPMRGANFTANVNNMLEGQPGNLIIGDMDLANFQTEGRLDCTVSLKHPFPGLDQFHGFDVWGVFLHNGSASVGYDNLTYSDGSGSNDAMLLNPDG
;
A
#
# COMPACT_ATOMS: atom_id res chain seq x y z
N MET A 1 57.98 45.38 1.40
CA MET A 1 56.95 44.91 2.37
C MET A 1 55.55 44.84 1.75
N ILE A 2 55.18 45.77 0.87
CA ILE A 2 53.86 45.85 0.19
C ILE A 2 53.52 44.59 -0.65
N GLY A 3 54.47 43.98 -1.36
CA GLY A 3 54.21 42.81 -2.22
C GLY A 3 53.77 41.54 -1.45
N ARG A 4 54.21 41.36 -0.20
CA ARG A 4 53.81 40.19 0.62
C ARG A 4 52.39 40.33 1.18
N LEU A 5 51.94 41.57 1.40
CA LEU A 5 50.58 41.88 1.86
C LEU A 5 49.54 41.63 0.76
N PHE A 6 49.87 42.00 -0.49
CA PHE A 6 48.98 41.76 -1.63
C PHE A 6 48.78 40.26 -1.93
N ILE A 7 49.84 39.45 -1.83
CA ILE A 7 49.76 38.00 -2.05
C ILE A 7 48.92 37.33 -0.95
N ALA A 8 49.02 37.79 0.31
CA ALA A 8 48.21 37.27 1.41
C ALA A 8 46.73 37.63 1.26
N LEU A 9 46.40 38.84 0.78
CA LEU A 9 45.02 39.25 0.58
C LEU A 9 44.34 38.49 -0.56
N THR A 10 45.05 38.24 -1.67
CA THR A 10 44.50 37.49 -2.80
C THR A 10 44.31 36.01 -2.50
N THR A 11 45.21 35.38 -1.72
CA THR A 11 45.03 34.00 -1.29
C THR A 11 43.87 33.84 -0.30
N LEU A 12 43.67 34.79 0.61
CA LEU A 12 42.53 34.76 1.54
C LEU A 12 41.19 34.91 0.82
N ALA A 13 41.09 35.80 -0.16
CA ALA A 13 39.88 35.97 -0.97
C ALA A 13 39.51 34.70 -1.77
N LEU A 14 40.53 33.96 -2.24
CA LEU A 14 40.33 32.74 -3.01
C LEU A 14 39.83 31.58 -2.14
N ILE A 15 40.28 31.50 -0.88
CA ILE A 15 39.83 30.49 0.09
C ILE A 15 38.39 30.75 0.52
N VAL A 16 37.99 32.02 0.72
CA VAL A 16 36.60 32.37 1.07
C VAL A 16 35.65 32.12 -0.11
N GLY A 17 36.09 32.35 -1.35
CA GLY A 17 35.30 32.03 -2.54
C GLY A 17 35.07 30.53 -2.77
N ALA A 18 36.03 29.68 -2.40
CA ALA A 18 35.92 28.23 -2.58
C ALA A 18 34.95 27.54 -1.60
N ILE A 19 34.65 28.16 -0.46
CA ILE A 19 33.70 27.64 0.54
C ILE A 19 32.24 28.07 0.22
N GLY A 20 32.06 28.99 -0.74
CA GLY A 20 30.76 29.59 -1.08
C GLY A 20 29.93 28.85 -2.15
N CYS A 21 30.40 27.73 -2.71
CA CYS A 21 29.68 27.00 -3.76
C CYS A 21 29.18 25.63 -3.25
N GLY A 22 28.24 25.67 -2.33
CA GLY A 22 27.53 24.49 -1.83
C GLY A 22 26.04 24.57 -2.19
N GLY A 23 25.62 23.80 -3.20
CA GLY A 23 24.22 23.38 -3.39
C GLY A 23 23.38 24.28 -4.31
N GLY A 24 23.48 24.05 -5.62
CA GLY A 24 22.57 24.60 -6.63
C GLY A 24 21.19 23.93 -6.62
N GLY A 25 20.49 23.98 -5.50
CA GLY A 25 19.07 23.63 -5.40
C GLY A 25 18.31 24.84 -4.90
N ASN A 26 17.29 25.28 -5.64
CA ASN A 26 16.35 26.28 -5.13
C ASN A 26 15.68 25.69 -3.88
N ALA A 27 15.99 26.23 -2.69
CA ALA A 27 15.36 25.81 -1.44
C ALA A 27 13.83 26.06 -1.39
N LEU A 28 13.29 26.74 -2.41
CA LEU A 28 11.87 27.05 -2.58
C LEU A 28 11.17 26.22 -3.66
N SER A 29 11.87 25.26 -4.28
CA SER A 29 11.27 24.46 -5.35
C SER A 29 11.57 22.99 -5.10
N PRO A 30 10.59 22.17 -4.67
CA PRO A 30 10.77 20.73 -4.73
C PRO A 30 10.99 20.36 -6.20
N ASP A 31 12.15 19.78 -6.50
CA ASP A 31 12.48 19.31 -7.83
C ASP A 31 11.56 18.11 -8.16
N LEU A 32 10.61 18.33 -9.06
CA LEU A 32 9.65 17.33 -9.53
C LEU A 32 10.15 16.60 -10.79
N SER A 33 11.43 16.78 -11.17
CA SER A 33 11.96 16.24 -12.42
C SER A 33 12.45 14.79 -12.36
N ASP A 34 12.31 14.07 -11.24
CA ASP A 34 12.64 12.64 -11.20
C ASP A 34 11.49 11.78 -11.76
N SER A 35 11.23 11.98 -13.05
CA SER A 35 10.49 11.05 -13.89
C SER A 35 11.37 9.84 -14.17
N LYS A 36 11.50 8.96 -13.18
CA LYS A 36 11.87 7.55 -13.40
C LYS A 36 10.70 6.66 -13.03
N ALA A 37 9.78 6.58 -13.98
CA ALA A 37 8.96 5.40 -14.14
C ALA A 37 9.89 4.20 -14.40
N ASN A 38 10.06 3.34 -13.40
CA ASN A 38 9.83 1.89 -13.48
C ASN A 38 10.58 1.12 -12.39
N THR A 39 9.93 0.03 -12.00
CA THR A 39 10.37 -1.09 -11.15
C THR A 39 10.47 -0.84 -9.65
N ALA A 40 9.66 -1.62 -8.94
CA ALA A 40 9.67 -1.81 -7.51
C ALA A 40 11.05 -2.31 -7.04
N GLU A 41 11.88 -1.40 -6.55
CA GLU A 41 12.91 -1.73 -5.59
C GLU A 41 12.77 -0.78 -4.41
N PHE A 42 12.35 -1.36 -3.29
CA PHE A 42 12.36 -0.73 -1.99
C PHE A 42 13.83 -0.53 -1.57
N SER A 43 14.44 0.58 -1.99
CA SER A 43 15.72 1.00 -1.41
C SER A 43 15.45 1.57 -0.02
N GLN A 44 15.56 0.67 0.93
CA GLN A 44 15.77 0.98 2.33
C GLN A 44 17.01 1.89 2.43
N ASP A 45 16.92 2.91 3.29
CA ASP A 45 18.03 3.73 3.81
C ASP A 45 18.26 5.12 3.15
N ILE A 46 17.40 6.07 3.51
CA ILE A 46 17.68 7.43 4.04
C ILE A 46 16.32 7.89 4.60
N GLY A 47 16.22 8.15 5.91
CA GLY A 47 14.96 8.34 6.66
C GLY A 47 13.79 8.90 5.86
N THR A 48 12.80 8.06 5.59
CA THR A 48 11.64 8.34 4.75
C THR A 48 10.80 9.45 5.37
N ARG A 49 11.01 10.69 4.93
CA ARG A 49 10.17 11.83 5.30
C ARG A 49 8.90 11.80 4.46
N ASN A 50 7.81 11.30 5.04
CA ASN A 50 6.49 11.41 4.44
C ASN A 50 5.90 12.81 4.73
N LEU A 51 5.34 13.46 3.72
CA LEU A 51 4.63 14.72 3.88
C LEU A 51 3.22 14.44 4.42
N TRP A 52 2.97 14.76 5.70
CA TRP A 52 1.65 14.61 6.34
C TRP A 52 0.66 15.69 5.92
N GLY A 53 1.14 16.72 5.24
CA GLY A 53 0.32 17.77 4.70
C GLY A 53 1.14 19.01 4.40
N MET A 54 0.54 19.91 3.64
CA MET A 54 1.06 21.21 3.30
C MET A 54 -0.03 22.22 3.56
N TRP A 55 0.32 23.26 4.31
CA TRP A 55 -0.56 24.37 4.63
C TRP A 55 0.09 25.65 4.15
N ASP A 56 -0.71 26.50 3.51
CA ASP A 56 -0.34 27.88 3.29
C ASP A 56 -0.74 28.67 4.53
N VAL A 57 0.22 29.37 5.13
CA VAL A 57 0.02 30.10 6.38
C VAL A 57 0.32 31.57 6.13
N THR A 58 -0.71 32.39 6.19
CA THR A 58 -0.59 33.85 6.05
C THR A 58 -0.72 34.49 7.43
N ILE A 59 0.31 35.23 7.85
CA ILE A 59 0.33 35.94 9.13
C ILE A 59 0.17 37.44 8.87
N ASP A 60 -0.90 38.04 9.38
CA ASP A 60 -1.09 39.49 9.39
C ASP A 60 -0.63 40.07 10.74
N THR A 61 0.52 40.74 10.70
CA THR A 61 1.16 41.35 11.89
C THR A 61 0.46 42.63 12.37
N ARG A 62 -0.50 43.19 11.62
CA ARG A 62 -1.22 44.40 12.01
C ARG A 62 -2.38 44.11 12.95
N VAL A 63 -3.04 42.97 12.73
CA VAL A 63 -4.16 42.49 13.53
C VAL A 63 -3.80 41.30 14.42
N ASP A 64 -2.55 40.81 14.31
CA ASP A 64 -2.02 39.68 15.07
C ASP A 64 -2.85 38.40 14.84
N THR A 65 -3.18 38.13 13.57
CA THR A 65 -3.96 36.95 13.15
C THR A 65 -3.20 36.11 12.15
N ALA A 66 -3.37 34.79 12.23
CA ALA A 66 -2.84 33.84 11.24
C ALA A 66 -3.99 33.08 10.57
N GLU A 67 -3.99 33.06 9.23
CA GLU A 67 -4.88 32.25 8.41
C GLU A 67 -4.12 31.01 7.92
N ILE A 68 -4.72 29.83 8.06
CA ILE A 68 -4.11 28.55 7.70
C ILE A 68 -5.01 27.86 6.66
N VAL A 69 -4.53 27.72 5.43
CA VAL A 69 -5.25 27.10 4.32
C VAL A 69 -4.60 25.76 3.97
N PRO A 70 -5.31 24.61 4.09
CA PRO A 70 -4.75 23.32 3.72
C PRO A 70 -4.61 23.22 2.19
N MET A 71 -3.37 23.15 1.71
CA MET A 71 -3.05 23.02 0.28
C MET A 71 -3.01 21.55 -0.16
N ARG A 72 -2.58 20.66 0.74
CA ARG A 72 -2.53 19.21 0.50
C ARG A 72 -2.62 18.47 1.84
N GLY A 73 -3.45 17.43 1.92
CA GLY A 73 -3.51 16.54 3.09
C GLY A 73 -2.45 15.43 3.05
N ALA A 74 -2.37 14.63 4.11
CA ALA A 74 -1.59 13.40 4.12
C ALA A 74 -2.13 12.45 3.03
N ASN A 75 -1.41 12.34 1.92
CA ASN A 75 -1.66 11.28 0.95
C ASN A 75 -0.75 10.11 1.35
N PHE A 76 -1.27 9.23 2.21
CA PHE A 76 -0.60 7.97 2.50
C PHE A 76 -1.30 6.86 1.71
N THR A 77 -0.51 6.06 1.02
CA THR A 77 -0.97 4.79 0.46
C THR A 77 -0.56 3.73 1.46
N ALA A 78 -1.50 3.22 2.26
CA ALA A 78 -1.24 2.04 3.07
C ALA A 78 -1.40 0.79 2.21
N ASN A 79 -0.38 -0.08 2.26
CA ASN A 79 -0.55 -1.44 1.77
C ASN A 79 -1.44 -2.21 2.75
N VAL A 80 -2.72 -2.36 2.40
CA VAL A 80 -3.70 -3.12 3.18
C VAL A 80 -3.69 -4.61 2.88
N ASN A 81 -2.88 -5.10 1.92
CA ASN A 81 -2.77 -6.54 1.67
C ASN A 81 -2.40 -7.28 2.95
N ASN A 82 -1.44 -6.76 3.73
CA ASN A 82 -1.05 -7.39 4.99
C ASN A 82 -2.18 -7.45 6.03
N MET A 83 -3.20 -6.60 5.91
CA MET A 83 -4.37 -6.60 6.81
C MET A 83 -5.46 -7.58 6.36
N LEU A 84 -5.47 -7.92 5.07
CA LEU A 84 -6.40 -8.89 4.47
C LEU A 84 -5.82 -10.30 4.38
N GLU A 85 -4.54 -10.41 4.03
CA GLU A 85 -3.78 -11.64 3.83
C GLU A 85 -3.07 -12.12 5.11
N GLY A 86 -3.01 -11.28 6.15
CA GLY A 86 -2.27 -11.55 7.37
C GLY A 86 -3.00 -12.49 8.33
N GLN A 87 -2.51 -13.74 8.44
CA GLN A 87 -3.00 -14.83 9.31
C GLN A 87 -4.51 -15.13 9.20
N PRO A 88 -4.95 -16.39 9.37
CA PRO A 88 -6.32 -16.82 9.05
C PRO A 88 -7.43 -16.24 9.95
N GLY A 89 -7.19 -15.15 10.70
CA GLY A 89 -8.12 -14.61 11.70
C GLY A 89 -9.41 -14.01 11.15
N ASN A 90 -9.46 -13.64 9.87
CA ASN A 90 -10.64 -13.00 9.29
C ASN A 90 -11.55 -13.98 8.54
N LEU A 91 -11.04 -15.13 8.07
CA LEU A 91 -11.86 -16.17 7.46
C LEU A 91 -12.43 -17.07 8.55
N ILE A 92 -13.75 -17.11 8.66
CA ILE A 92 -14.46 -17.92 9.64
C ILE A 92 -15.28 -18.95 8.88
N ILE A 93 -15.01 -20.22 9.14
CA ILE A 93 -15.85 -21.34 8.72
C ILE A 93 -16.65 -21.75 9.97
N GLY A 94 -17.94 -21.41 9.97
CA GLY A 94 -18.87 -21.65 11.07
C GLY A 94 -20.05 -22.53 10.64
N ASP A 95 -20.89 -22.86 11.62
CA ASP A 95 -22.19 -23.54 11.41
C ASP A 95 -22.08 -24.78 10.51
N MET A 96 -21.10 -25.64 10.80
CA MET A 96 -20.89 -26.88 10.06
C MET A 96 -21.94 -27.92 10.46
N ASP A 97 -22.82 -28.29 9.54
CA ASP A 97 -23.80 -29.36 9.71
C ASP A 97 -23.35 -30.63 8.98
N LEU A 98 -23.14 -31.70 9.76
CA LEU A 98 -22.72 -33.00 9.26
C LEU A 98 -23.88 -34.02 9.18
N ALA A 99 -25.12 -33.62 9.46
CA ALA A 99 -26.26 -34.54 9.54
C ALA A 99 -26.44 -35.37 8.28
N ASN A 100 -26.21 -34.78 7.10
CA ASN A 100 -26.34 -35.42 5.79
C ASN A 100 -25.00 -35.84 5.17
N PHE A 101 -23.89 -35.68 5.88
CA PHE A 101 -22.56 -35.95 5.32
C PHE A 101 -22.35 -37.43 5.02
N GLN A 102 -22.80 -38.32 5.91
CA GLN A 102 -22.62 -39.77 5.74
C GLN A 102 -23.65 -40.41 4.79
N THR A 103 -24.82 -39.78 4.62
CA THR A 103 -25.91 -40.31 3.81
C THR A 103 -25.90 -39.77 2.40
N GLU A 104 -25.71 -38.46 2.24
CA GLU A 104 -25.82 -37.73 0.97
C GLU A 104 -24.48 -37.15 0.51
N GLY A 105 -23.42 -37.25 1.32
CA GLY A 105 -22.13 -36.60 1.03
C GLY A 105 -22.18 -35.08 1.16
N ARG A 106 -23.27 -34.51 1.72
CA ARG A 106 -23.50 -33.07 1.82
C ARG A 106 -22.88 -32.52 3.10
N LEU A 107 -22.09 -31.46 2.95
CA LEU A 107 -21.54 -30.69 4.06
C LEU A 107 -22.03 -29.25 3.95
N ASP A 108 -22.91 -28.84 4.85
CA ASP A 108 -23.33 -27.46 4.94
C ASP A 108 -22.38 -26.72 5.88
N CYS A 109 -21.87 -25.58 5.44
CA CYS A 109 -21.07 -24.70 6.27
C CYS A 109 -21.29 -23.25 5.85
N THR A 110 -21.15 -22.35 6.82
CA THR A 110 -21.21 -20.92 6.58
C THR A 110 -19.79 -20.38 6.55
N VAL A 111 -19.41 -19.81 5.41
CA VAL A 111 -18.12 -19.15 5.24
C VAL A 111 -18.36 -17.65 5.36
N SER A 112 -17.68 -17.00 6.30
CA SER A 112 -17.81 -15.56 6.52
C SER A 112 -16.44 -14.90 6.63
N LEU A 113 -16.37 -13.64 6.19
CA LEU A 113 -15.19 -12.81 6.33
C LEU A 113 -15.48 -11.72 7.37
N LYS A 114 -14.68 -11.67 8.43
CA LYS A 114 -14.78 -10.62 9.44
C LYS A 114 -13.95 -9.41 9.02
N HIS A 115 -14.56 -8.23 9.08
CA HIS A 115 -13.85 -6.98 8.82
C HIS A 115 -12.71 -6.78 9.84
N PRO A 116 -11.48 -6.46 9.39
CA PRO A 116 -10.31 -6.35 10.26
C PRO A 116 -10.37 -5.15 11.23
N PHE A 117 -11.24 -4.17 10.97
CA PHE A 117 -11.38 -2.98 11.80
C PHE A 117 -12.74 -2.95 12.53
N PRO A 118 -12.77 -3.19 13.85
CA PRO A 118 -14.00 -3.10 14.63
C PRO A 118 -14.52 -1.66 14.68
N GLY A 119 -15.79 -1.45 14.30
CA GLY A 119 -16.46 -0.15 14.40
C GLY A 119 -16.04 0.89 13.35
N LEU A 120 -15.27 0.48 12.33
CA LEU A 120 -14.92 1.33 11.18
C LEU A 120 -15.57 0.78 9.91
N ASP A 121 -16.90 0.69 9.94
CA ASP A 121 -17.68 0.10 8.86
C ASP A 121 -17.43 0.81 7.54
N GLN A 122 -17.09 2.10 7.53
CA GLN A 122 -16.79 2.88 6.32
C GLN A 122 -15.66 2.33 5.42
N PHE A 123 -14.90 1.33 5.88
CA PHE A 123 -13.84 0.67 5.10
C PHE A 123 -14.24 -0.67 4.47
N HIS A 124 -15.54 -0.95 4.36
CA HIS A 124 -16.15 -2.11 3.68
C HIS A 124 -15.93 -2.24 2.14
N GLY A 125 -14.88 -1.65 1.57
CA GLY A 125 -14.63 -1.60 0.11
C GLY A 125 -13.88 -2.80 -0.49
N PHE A 126 -14.03 -4.01 0.06
CA PHE A 126 -13.30 -5.18 -0.44
C PHE A 126 -14.16 -5.96 -1.46
N ASP A 127 -13.68 -6.07 -2.69
CA ASP A 127 -14.15 -7.08 -3.64
C ASP A 127 -13.46 -8.40 -3.30
N VAL A 128 -14.22 -9.39 -2.82
CA VAL A 128 -13.70 -10.67 -2.34
C VAL A 128 -14.34 -11.78 -3.13
N TRP A 129 -13.51 -12.65 -3.71
CA TRP A 129 -13.97 -13.86 -4.40
C TRP A 129 -13.63 -15.08 -3.57
N GLY A 130 -14.66 -15.87 -3.25
CA GLY A 130 -14.49 -17.21 -2.69
C GLY A 130 -14.19 -18.20 -3.81
N VAL A 131 -13.10 -18.94 -3.69
CA VAL A 131 -12.75 -20.00 -4.65
C VAL A 131 -12.77 -21.34 -3.93
N PHE A 132 -13.66 -22.22 -4.37
CA PHE A 132 -13.69 -23.61 -3.91
C PHE A 132 -12.78 -24.46 -4.81
N LEU A 133 -11.79 -25.14 -4.21
CA LEU A 133 -10.83 -25.99 -4.91
C LEU A 133 -10.97 -27.43 -4.41
N HIS A 134 -11.08 -28.37 -5.33
CA HIS A 134 -11.08 -29.81 -5.05
C HIS A 134 -10.39 -30.57 -6.18
N ASN A 135 -10.17 -31.87 -5.99
CA ASN A 135 -9.64 -32.75 -7.04
C ASN A 135 -10.75 -33.02 -8.06
N GLY A 136 -10.61 -32.51 -9.29
CA GLY A 136 -11.51 -32.81 -10.40
C GLY A 136 -11.26 -34.20 -11.00
N SER A 137 -12.31 -34.80 -11.57
CA SER A 137 -12.23 -36.11 -12.23
C SER A 137 -12.20 -36.03 -13.76
N ALA A 138 -12.69 -34.95 -14.36
CA ALA A 138 -12.70 -34.76 -15.81
C ALA A 138 -11.60 -33.80 -16.26
N SER A 139 -10.93 -34.15 -17.36
CA SER A 139 -9.91 -33.31 -18.00
C SER A 139 -10.49 -32.61 -19.23
N VAL A 140 -10.14 -31.34 -19.43
CA VAL A 140 -10.41 -30.64 -20.70
C VAL A 140 -9.34 -31.05 -21.70
N GLY A 141 -9.71 -31.46 -22.92
CA GLY A 141 -8.75 -31.94 -23.93
C GLY A 141 -7.71 -30.93 -24.44
N TYR A 142 -7.76 -29.68 -23.97
CA TYR A 142 -6.89 -28.59 -24.39
C TYR A 142 -5.88 -28.14 -23.32
N ASP A 143 -6.02 -28.58 -22.07
CA ASP A 143 -5.13 -28.20 -20.97
C ASP A 143 -5.04 -29.32 -19.91
N ASN A 144 -4.03 -29.30 -19.04
CA ASN A 144 -3.90 -30.22 -17.90
C ASN A 144 -4.81 -29.82 -16.71
N LEU A 145 -5.90 -29.10 -16.98
CA LEU A 145 -6.88 -28.71 -15.97
C LEU A 145 -7.89 -29.84 -15.77
N THR A 146 -8.13 -30.17 -14.50
CA THR A 146 -9.22 -31.07 -14.10
C THR A 146 -10.31 -30.32 -13.34
N TYR A 147 -11.56 -30.70 -13.58
CA TYR A 147 -12.74 -30.08 -12.96
C TYR A 147 -13.75 -31.16 -12.52
N SER A 148 -14.69 -30.78 -11.65
CA SER A 148 -15.85 -31.62 -11.33
C SER A 148 -16.74 -31.76 -12.55
N ASP A 149 -17.02 -32.99 -12.98
CA ASP A 149 -17.95 -33.22 -14.09
C ASP A 149 -19.43 -33.28 -13.65
N GLY A 150 -19.68 -33.17 -12.34
CA GLY A 150 -21.01 -33.23 -11.74
C GLY A 150 -21.71 -34.58 -11.91
N SER A 151 -21.06 -35.57 -12.52
CA SER A 151 -21.61 -36.87 -12.90
C SER A 151 -20.99 -38.03 -12.11
N GLY A 152 -19.76 -37.83 -11.61
CA GLY A 152 -19.09 -38.75 -10.70
C GLY A 152 -19.69 -38.74 -9.29
N SER A 153 -19.88 -39.93 -8.70
CA SER A 153 -20.39 -40.10 -7.33
C SER A 153 -19.47 -39.55 -6.24
N ASN A 154 -18.22 -39.19 -6.58
CA ASN A 154 -17.16 -38.85 -5.64
C ASN A 154 -16.61 -37.43 -5.86
N ASP A 155 -17.19 -36.66 -6.77
CA ASP A 155 -16.72 -35.31 -7.06
C ASP A 155 -17.37 -34.31 -6.12
N ALA A 156 -16.54 -33.53 -5.43
CA ALA A 156 -17.06 -32.41 -4.65
C ALA A 156 -17.57 -31.33 -5.60
N MET A 157 -18.71 -30.73 -5.25
CA MET A 157 -19.30 -29.64 -6.01
C MET A 157 -19.86 -28.59 -5.06
N LEU A 158 -19.73 -27.33 -5.47
CA LEU A 158 -20.31 -26.20 -4.75
C LEU A 158 -21.75 -25.99 -5.25
N LEU A 159 -22.72 -26.27 -4.39
CA LEU A 159 -24.15 -26.28 -4.77
C LEU A 159 -24.84 -24.91 -4.64
N ASN A 160 -24.30 -23.98 -3.84
CA ASN A 160 -24.88 -22.66 -3.61
C ASN A 160 -23.77 -21.60 -3.42
N PRO A 161 -23.12 -21.16 -4.52
CA PRO A 161 -21.97 -20.26 -4.45
C PRO A 161 -22.32 -18.81 -4.13
N ASP A 162 -23.59 -18.42 -4.22
CA ASP A 162 -24.07 -17.04 -4.17
C ASP A 162 -24.43 -16.52 -2.78
N GLY A 163 -24.75 -17.41 -1.82
CA GLY A 163 -25.14 -16.98 -0.47
C GLY A 163 -26.50 -16.31 -0.44
#